data_AF-A0A453LZI3-F1
#
_entry.id   AF-A0A453LZI3-F1
#
_cell.length_a   1.000
_cell.length_b   1.000
_cell.length_c   1.000
_cell.angle_alpha   90.00
_cell.angle_beta   90.00
_cell.angle_gamma   90.00
#
_symmetry.space_group_name_H-M   'P 1'
#
loop_
_entity.id
_entity.type
_entity.pdbx_description
1 polymer ?
#
loop_
_entity_poly.entity_id
_entity_poly.type
_entity_poly.pdbx_seq_one_letter_code
_entity_poly.pdbx_strand_id
1 'polypeptide(L)' 'DHPGQPIGSFLFLGSTGVGKTELAKALAEQLFASEKMLVRFDMSEYVGSGSVLRLIGAPPR' A
#
# COMPACT_ATOMS: atom_id res chain seq x y z
N ASP A 1 -2.72 -13.24 -20.38
CA ASP A 1 -3.51 -12.54 -19.36
C ASP A 1 -3.83 -13.47 -18.20
N HIS A 2 -3.22 -13.25 -17.03
CA HIS A 2 -3.54 -13.99 -15.81
C HIS A 2 -4.52 -13.15 -14.97
N PRO A 3 -5.84 -13.35 -15.12
CA PRO A 3 -6.81 -12.65 -14.29
C PRO A 3 -6.53 -12.92 -12.81
N GLY A 4 -6.41 -11.85 -12.03
CA GLY A 4 -6.12 -11.91 -10.59
C GLY A 4 -4.67 -11.59 -10.19
N GLN A 5 -3.75 -11.38 -11.12
CA GLN A 5 -2.41 -10.89 -10.80
C GLN A 5 -2.35 -9.35 -10.78
N PRO A 6 -1.59 -8.74 -9.86
CA PRO A 6 -1.38 -7.30 -9.85
C PRO A 6 -0.53 -6.86 -11.06
N ILE A 7 -0.71 -5.61 -11.48
CA ILE A 7 0.06 -4.98 -12.58
C ILE A 7 1.57 -4.99 -12.29
N GLY A 8 1.94 -4.86 -11.01
CA GLY A 8 3.31 -4.99 -10.54
C GLY A 8 3.35 -5.17 -9.02
N SER A 9 4.35 -5.90 -8.54
CA SER A 9 4.62 -6.10 -7.11
C SER A 9 6.03 -5.63 -6.79
N PHE A 10 6.15 -4.66 -5.88
CA PHE A 10 7.42 -4.01 -5.56
C PHE A 10 7.67 -4.04 -4.05
N LEU A 11 8.93 -4.16 -3.65
CA LEU A 11 9.39 -3.95 -2.29
C LEU A 11 10.49 -2.88 -2.30
N PHE A 12 10.18 -1.69 -1.79
CA PHE A 12 11.15 -0.60 -1.71
C PHE A 12 11.93 -0.66 -0.39
N LEU A 13 13.26 -0.81 -0.48
CA LEU A 13 14.18 -0.86 0.66
C LEU A 13 15.13 0.34 0.64
N GLY A 14 15.55 0.79 1.82
CA GLY A 14 16.48 1.92 1.99
C GLY A 14 16.22 2.70 3.28
N SER A 15 17.11 3.63 3.62
CA SER A 15 16.98 4.48 4.82
C SER A 15 15.77 5.43 4.75
N THR A 16 15.40 6.05 5.86
CA THR A 16 14.32 7.04 5.91
C THR A 16 14.68 8.27 5.08
N GLY A 17 13.71 8.84 4.35
CA GLY A 17 13.90 10.06 3.57
C GLY A 17 14.41 9.88 2.13
N VAL A 18 14.83 8.67 1.71
CA VAL A 18 15.37 8.42 0.35
C VAL A 18 14.32 8.42 -0.78
N GLY A 19 13.06 8.75 -0.49
CA GLY A 19 12.01 8.89 -1.52
C GLY A 19 11.18 7.63 -1.82
N LYS A 20 11.22 6.58 -1.00
CA LYS A 20 10.40 5.36 -1.20
C LYS A 20 8.90 5.66 -1.39
N THR A 21 8.34 6.55 -0.57
CA THR A 21 6.93 6.96 -0.65
C THR A 21 6.66 7.86 -1.85
N GLU A 22 7.61 8.72 -2.21
CA GLU A 22 7.49 9.61 -3.38
C GLU A 22 7.48 8.82 -4.69
N LEU A 23 8.26 7.75 -4.78
CA LEU A 23 8.19 6.84 -5.92
C LEU A 23 6.81 6.18 -6.05
N ALA A 24 6.18 5.79 -4.96
CA ALA A 24 4.82 5.23 -4.99
C ALA A 24 3.78 6.25 -5.49
N LYS A 25 3.89 7.52 -5.07
CA LYS A 25 3.04 8.61 -5.56
C LYS A 25 3.24 8.87 -7.05
N ALA A 26 4.49 8.93 -7.50
CA ALA A 26 4.83 9.09 -8.90
C ALA A 26 4.26 7.94 -9.74
N LEU A 27 4.33 6.69 -9.26
CA LEU A 27 3.72 5.55 -9.93
C LEU A 27 2.19 5.66 -10.02
N ALA A 28 1.51 6.14 -8.97
CA ALA A 28 0.07 6.36 -9.01
C ALA A 28 -0.33 7.41 -10.06
N GLU A 29 0.43 8.51 -10.14
CA GLU A 29 0.24 9.54 -11.18
C GLU A 29 0.47 8.97 -12.59
N GLN A 30 1.54 8.20 -12.80
CA GLN A 30 1.86 7.65 -14.13
C GLN A 30 0.89 6.55 -14.59
N LEU A 31 0.41 5.70 -13.68
CA LEU A 31 -0.45 4.55 -14.02
C LEU A 31 -1.94 4.89 -14.01
N PHE A 32 -2.36 5.83 -13.16
CA PHE A 32 -3.77 6.14 -12.91
C PHE A 32 -4.12 7.62 -13.09
N ALA A 33 -3.20 8.43 -13.61
CA ALA A 33 -3.37 9.87 -13.87
C ALA A 33 -3.78 10.70 -12.64
N SER A 34 -3.53 10.18 -11.44
CA SER A 34 -3.75 10.92 -10.20
C SER A 34 -3.03 10.28 -9.01
N GLU A 35 -2.23 11.07 -8.31
CA GLU A 35 -1.66 10.71 -6.99
C GLU A 35 -2.74 10.29 -5.98
N LYS A 36 -3.97 10.86 -6.09
CA LYS A 36 -5.09 10.57 -5.17
C LYS A 36 -5.56 9.11 -5.23
N MET A 37 -5.21 8.38 -6.28
CA MET A 37 -5.51 6.95 -6.40
C MET A 37 -4.61 6.09 -5.52
N LEU A 38 -3.58 6.66 -4.89
CA LEU A 38 -2.75 5.97 -3.91
C LEU A 38 -3.52 5.77 -2.60
N VAL A 39 -3.91 4.53 -2.33
CA VAL A 39 -4.40 4.14 -1.00
C VAL A 39 -3.21 3.92 -0.07
N ARG A 40 -3.15 4.71 1.01
CA ARG A 40 -2.04 4.69 1.98
C ARG A 40 -2.46 4.04 3.30
N PHE A 41 -1.66 3.09 3.75
CA PHE A 41 -1.77 2.50 5.08
C PHE A 41 -0.49 2.74 5.87
N ASP A 42 -0.60 3.20 7.11
CA ASP A 42 0.53 3.28 8.03
C ASP A 42 0.70 1.92 8.74
N MET A 43 1.71 1.15 8.33
CA MET A 43 1.98 -0.17 8.90
C MET A 43 2.35 -0.15 10.38
N SER A 44 2.77 1.01 10.91
CA SER A 44 3.06 1.17 12.34
C SER A 44 1.80 0.93 13.20
N GLU A 45 0.61 1.15 12.64
CA GLU A 45 -0.67 0.86 13.30
C GLU A 45 -1.02 -0.64 13.34
N TYR A 46 -0.30 -1.48 12.60
CA TYR A 46 -0.63 -2.90 12.35
C TYR A 46 0.31 -3.91 13.02
N VAL A 47 1.07 -3.49 14.05
CA VAL A 47 2.06 -4.37 14.71
C VAL A 47 1.42 -5.35 15.71
N GLY A 48 0.32 -4.94 16.37
CA GLY A 48 -0.33 -5.74 17.41
C GLY A 48 -1.19 -6.89 16.86
N SER A 49 -1.35 -7.97 17.62
CA SER A 49 -2.13 -9.15 17.20
C SER A 49 -3.59 -8.85 16.81
N GLY A 50 -4.23 -7.89 17.49
CA GLY A 50 -5.59 -7.46 17.18
C GLY A 50 -5.71 -6.45 16.02
N SER A 51 -4.59 -5.92 15.51
CA SER A 51 -4.60 -4.86 14.50
C SER A 51 -5.07 -5.33 13.13
N VAL A 52 -4.96 -6.63 12.83
CA VAL A 52 -5.45 -7.25 11.59
C VAL A 52 -6.93 -6.98 11.38
N LEU A 53 -7.73 -6.90 12.45
CA LEU A 53 -9.16 -6.61 12.41
C LEU A 53 -9.48 -5.23 11.83
N ARG A 54 -8.53 -4.28 11.88
CA ARG A 54 -8.68 -2.97 11.23
C ARG A 54 -8.57 -3.07 9.71
N LEU A 55 -7.82 -4.05 9.20
CA LEU A 55 -7.61 -4.26 7.77
C LEU A 55 -8.73 -5.10 7.15
N ILE A 56 -9.11 -6.21 7.81
CA ILE A 56 -10.08 -7.17 7.26
C ILE A 56 -11.52 -6.94 7.74
N GLY A 57 -11.72 -6.05 8.73
CA GLY A 57 -12.99 -5.85 9.41
C GLY A 57 -13.17 -6.80 10.60
N ALA A 58 -14.08 -6.44 11.52
CA ALA A 58 -14.47 -7.33 12.59
C ALA A 58 -15.32 -8.49 12.03
N PRO A 59 -15.21 -9.72 12.57
CA PRO A 59 -16.06 -10.83 12.16
C PRO A 59 -17.54 -10.47 12.36
N PRO A 60 -18.45 -10.86 11.45
CA PRO A 60 -19.88 -10.70 11.66
C PRO A 60 -20.31 -11.49 12.91
N ARG A 61 -21.13 -10.86 13.77
CA ARG A 61 -21.73 -11.51 14.95
C ARG A 61 -22.81 -12.49 14.55
#